data_AF-A0A949HLG2-F1
#
_entry.id   AF-A0A949HLG2-F1
#
_cell.length_a   1.000
_cell.length_b   1.000
_cell.length_c   1.000
_cell.angle_alpha   90.00
_cell.angle_beta   90.00
_cell.angle_gamma   90.00
#
_symmetry.space_group_name_H-M   'P 1'
#
loop_
_entity.id
_entity.type
_entity.pdbx_description
1 polymer ?
#
loop_
_entity_poly.entity_id
_entity_poly.type
_entity_poly.pdbx_seq_one_letter_code
_entity_poly.pdbx_strand_id
1 'polypeptide(L)'
;MSGDQQVPSDETLLGFILGGLSDQENAQVEEALACSESLRLRLRDLRSMLEPLADECMADPLGDPNHGDPDVQVPSGLVDATMAAIQQQDPLSQQDRASFSHFATEPQWAQSPSNRLAWFDSLITIAAGIVVLSLVLPGILRWRESARQQECAENLRNLGSALGSFALFQPSHRLPKIDPAGPLAFAGIYSIRLQDNQLLESMRWLQCPNDSSSSLLVNVPTSQQFLEAPESKRFVWRMLAGGDYSYNLGSIVEGNYQAPSIESPARVAWIGDRLPLELREMRIAQDSDQEFQQHGTRGLNVLYNDGSVVWLKLPKLGQLATIDHPYLNAELKQAPGIGEADACLGPSHLLPTLRSE
;
A
#
# COMPACT_ATOMS: atom_id res chain seq x y z
N MET A 1 -3.76 24.31 -37.64
CA MET A 1 -3.12 23.43 -36.64
C MET A 1 -2.26 24.31 -35.77
N SER A 2 -2.86 24.94 -34.75
CA SER A 2 -2.13 25.67 -33.71
C SER A 2 -2.17 24.78 -32.49
N GLY A 3 -1.09 24.06 -32.23
CA GLY A 3 -0.86 23.45 -30.93
C GLY A 3 -0.55 24.57 -29.97
N ASP A 4 -1.36 24.70 -28.92
CA ASP A 4 -1.13 25.63 -27.82
C ASP A 4 0.20 25.21 -27.17
N GLN A 5 1.27 25.95 -27.42
CA GLN A 5 2.59 25.67 -26.83
C GLN A 5 2.49 26.01 -25.34
N GLN A 6 2.26 24.98 -24.54
CA GLN A 6 2.10 25.09 -23.10
C GLN A 6 3.41 25.61 -22.50
N VAL A 7 3.37 26.83 -21.96
CA VAL A 7 4.53 27.46 -21.32
C VAL A 7 4.92 26.60 -20.11
N PRO A 8 6.18 26.13 -20.01
CA PRO A 8 6.63 25.30 -18.90
C PRO A 8 6.49 26.06 -17.58
N SER A 9 5.99 25.37 -16.55
CA SER A 9 5.81 25.94 -15.22
C SER A 9 7.14 26.08 -14.48
N ASP A 10 7.18 26.89 -13.43
CA ASP A 10 8.38 27.02 -12.58
C ASP A 10 8.80 25.67 -11.96
N GLU A 11 7.84 24.77 -11.67
CA GLU A 11 8.13 23.40 -11.20
C GLU A 11 8.87 22.58 -12.26
N THR A 12 8.44 22.66 -13.51
CA THR A 12 9.12 22.02 -14.64
C THR A 12 10.51 22.62 -14.86
N LEU A 13 10.67 23.95 -14.77
CA LEU A 13 11.98 24.61 -14.87
C LEU A 13 12.93 24.22 -13.72
N LEU A 14 12.42 24.04 -12.50
CA LEU A 14 13.21 23.54 -11.37
C LEU A 14 13.61 22.09 -11.56
N GLY A 15 12.71 21.23 -12.03
CA GLY A 15 13.02 19.85 -12.42
C GLY A 15 14.12 19.80 -13.49
N PHE A 16 14.09 20.71 -14.46
CA PHE A 16 15.11 20.86 -15.48
C PHE A 16 16.47 21.30 -14.90
N ILE A 17 16.50 22.25 -13.96
CA ILE A 17 17.73 22.70 -13.28
C ILE A 17 18.37 21.58 -12.45
N LEU A 18 17.55 20.76 -11.80
CA LEU A 18 18.00 19.69 -10.89
C LEU A 18 18.24 18.34 -11.60
N GLY A 19 18.05 18.27 -12.93
CA GLY A 19 18.22 17.04 -13.71
C GLY A 19 17.18 15.95 -13.41
N GLY A 20 15.99 16.33 -12.93
CA GLY A 20 14.93 15.42 -12.49
C GLY A 20 13.83 15.13 -13.52
N LEU A 21 13.97 15.61 -14.76
CA LEU A 21 12.99 15.41 -15.84
C LEU A 21 13.38 14.27 -16.78
N SER A 22 12.38 13.68 -17.45
CA SER A 22 12.60 12.69 -18.53
C SER A 22 13.20 13.33 -19.79
N ASP A 23 13.80 12.52 -20.67
CA ASP A 23 14.39 12.99 -21.94
C ASP A 23 13.40 13.77 -22.82
N GLN A 24 12.13 13.34 -22.81
CA GLN A 24 11.06 13.99 -23.57
C GLN A 24 10.69 15.37 -22.98
N GLU A 25 10.67 15.49 -21.66
CA GLU A 25 10.38 16.76 -20.98
C GLU A 25 11.55 17.73 -21.07
N ASN A 26 12.79 17.23 -21.01
CA ASN A 26 13.98 18.04 -21.25
C ASN A 26 13.98 18.65 -22.66
N ALA A 27 13.67 17.85 -23.69
CA ALA A 27 13.59 18.33 -25.07
C ALA A 27 12.51 19.43 -25.24
N GLN A 28 11.37 19.30 -24.55
CA GLN A 28 10.31 20.32 -24.59
C GLN A 28 10.73 21.63 -23.91
N VAL A 29 11.44 21.55 -22.78
CA VAL A 29 11.96 22.73 -22.09
C VAL A 29 13.05 23.42 -22.93
N GLU A 30 13.94 22.66 -23.58
CA GLU A 30 14.96 23.21 -24.48
C GLU A 30 14.36 23.93 -25.69
N GLU A 31 13.32 23.34 -26.31
CA GLU A 31 12.59 23.96 -27.41
C GLU A 31 11.88 25.26 -26.95
N ALA A 32 11.24 25.24 -25.77
CA ALA A 32 10.61 26.43 -25.19
C ALA A 32 11.63 27.53 -24.85
N LEU A 33 12.82 27.15 -24.37
CA LEU A 33 13.93 28.07 -24.11
C LEU A 33 14.55 28.61 -25.40
N ALA A 34 14.50 27.89 -26.52
CA ALA A 34 14.97 28.39 -27.81
C ALA A 34 14.07 29.50 -28.38
N CYS A 35 12.77 29.45 -28.08
CA CYS A 35 11.78 30.36 -28.63
C CYS A 35 11.38 31.53 -27.70
N SER A 36 11.79 31.54 -26.42
CA SER A 36 11.37 32.56 -25.45
C SER A 36 12.50 33.16 -24.63
N GLU A 37 12.68 34.48 -24.73
CA GLU A 37 13.66 35.23 -23.94
C GLU A 37 13.23 35.42 -22.48
N SER A 38 11.93 35.54 -22.22
CA SER A 38 11.40 35.65 -20.86
C SER A 38 11.58 34.36 -20.05
N LEU A 39 11.47 33.19 -20.69
CA LEU A 39 11.74 31.90 -20.05
C LEU A 39 13.22 31.73 -19.69
N ARG A 40 14.14 32.21 -20.54
CA ARG A 40 15.58 32.21 -20.21
C ARG A 40 15.90 33.08 -19.00
N LEU A 41 15.27 34.26 -18.91
CA LEU A 41 15.40 35.13 -17.75
C LEU A 41 14.85 34.46 -16.49
N ARG A 42 13.68 33.82 -16.58
CA ARG A 42 13.08 33.10 -15.46
C ARG A 42 13.94 31.93 -14.98
N LEU A 43 14.50 31.16 -15.90
CA LEU A 43 15.43 30.06 -15.59
C LEU A 43 16.71 30.58 -14.90
N ARG A 44 17.23 31.73 -15.35
CA ARG A 44 18.38 32.38 -14.71
C ARG A 44 18.07 32.84 -13.29
N ASP A 45 16.90 33.43 -13.07
CA ASP A 45 16.47 33.87 -11.74
C ASP A 45 16.33 32.67 -10.78
N LEU A 46 15.73 31.56 -11.25
CA LEU A 46 15.64 30.31 -10.49
C LEU A 46 17.01 29.72 -10.15
N ARG A 47 17.98 29.74 -11.07
CA ARG A 47 19.36 29.32 -10.77
C ARG A 47 20.01 30.19 -9.70
N SER A 48 19.86 31.51 -9.80
CA SER A 48 20.43 32.43 -8.80
C SER A 48 19.84 32.27 -7.40
N MET A 49 18.58 31.83 -7.29
CA MET A 49 17.94 31.51 -6.01
C MET A 49 18.44 30.20 -5.40
N LEU A 50 18.98 29.28 -6.20
CA LEU A 50 19.51 27.98 -5.77
C LEU A 50 21.01 28.02 -5.48
N GLU A 51 21.72 29.04 -5.96
CA GLU A 51 23.16 29.22 -5.76
C GLU A 51 23.61 29.22 -4.29
N PRO A 52 22.87 29.85 -3.33
CA PRO A 52 23.23 29.80 -1.91
C PRO A 52 23.19 28.39 -1.30
N LEU A 53 22.44 27.45 -1.90
CA LEU A 53 22.31 26.07 -1.44
C LEU A 53 23.36 25.15 -2.07
N ALA A 54 23.96 25.55 -3.20
CA ALA A 54 25.00 24.77 -3.88
C ALA A 54 26.35 24.85 -3.12
N ASP A 55 26.63 25.98 -2.48
CA ASP A 55 27.85 26.17 -1.67
C ASP A 55 27.85 25.34 -0.38
N GLU A 56 26.68 24.94 0.14
CA GLU A 56 26.59 24.02 1.30
C GLU A 56 26.75 22.54 0.91
N CYS A 57 26.58 22.19 -0.37
CA CYS A 57 26.65 20.81 -0.86
C CYS A 57 28.05 20.35 -1.31
N MET A 58 29.09 21.19 -1.22
CA MET A 58 30.48 20.82 -1.55
C MET A 58 31.34 20.44 -0.33
N ALA A 59 30.73 20.16 0.82
CA ALA A 59 31.39 19.41 1.89
C ALA A 59 31.17 17.91 1.68
N ASP A 60 31.91 17.35 0.74
CA ASP A 60 31.92 15.93 0.40
C ASP A 60 32.28 15.06 1.63
N PRO A 61 31.41 14.17 2.14
CA PRO A 61 31.74 13.28 3.25
C PRO A 61 32.52 12.03 2.83
N LEU A 62 32.84 11.88 1.53
CA LEU A 62 33.50 10.67 1.01
C LEU A 62 34.74 11.04 0.20
N GLY A 63 35.72 11.61 0.90
CA GLY A 63 37.08 11.76 0.38
C GLY A 63 37.69 10.42 -0.04
N ASP A 64 38.19 10.42 -1.28
CA ASP A 64 39.16 9.47 -1.83
C ASP A 64 40.29 9.17 -0.81
N PRO A 65 40.60 7.89 -0.50
CA PRO A 65 41.58 7.53 0.53
C PRO A 65 43.04 7.88 0.20
N ASN A 66 43.35 8.57 -0.91
CA ASN A 66 44.74 8.82 -1.34
C ASN A 66 45.22 10.28 -1.34
N HIS A 67 44.48 11.22 -0.77
CA HIS A 67 44.97 12.59 -0.55
C HIS A 67 44.85 12.99 0.92
N GLY A 68 45.85 12.59 1.71
CA GLY A 68 46.07 13.14 3.03
C GLY A 68 46.62 14.56 2.93
N ASP A 69 45.85 15.54 3.42
CA ASP A 69 46.36 16.86 3.78
C ASP A 69 46.96 16.78 5.21
N PRO A 70 48.21 17.20 5.47
CA PRO A 70 48.91 16.85 6.71
C PRO A 70 48.53 17.65 7.97
N ASP A 71 47.61 18.61 7.91
CA ASP A 71 47.57 19.69 8.92
C ASP A 71 46.28 19.81 9.76
N VAL A 72 45.39 18.81 9.76
CA VAL A 72 44.25 18.82 10.71
C VAL A 72 44.67 18.23 12.06
N GLN A 73 45.34 19.04 12.90
CA GLN A 73 45.52 18.72 14.31
C GLN A 73 44.26 19.08 15.09
N VAL A 74 43.47 18.07 15.41
CA VAL A 74 42.32 18.19 16.33
C VAL A 74 42.86 18.52 17.73
N PRO A 75 42.43 19.62 18.39
CA PRO A 75 42.95 20.00 19.70
C PRO A 75 42.67 18.94 20.76
N SER A 76 43.71 18.50 21.47
CA SER A 76 43.57 17.58 22.59
C SER A 76 42.89 18.30 23.77
N GLY A 77 41.81 17.71 24.27
CA GLY A 77 40.98 18.27 25.35
C GLY A 77 39.56 18.66 24.92
N LEU A 78 39.20 18.53 23.63
CA LEU A 78 37.83 18.78 23.16
C LEU A 78 36.82 17.85 23.84
N VAL A 79 37.19 16.58 24.04
CA VAL A 79 36.37 15.58 24.72
C VAL A 79 36.18 15.96 26.19
N ASP A 80 37.25 16.33 26.89
CA ASP A 80 37.19 16.72 28.30
C ASP A 80 36.40 18.01 28.51
N ALA A 81 36.55 18.99 27.61
CA ALA A 81 35.78 20.25 27.62
C ALA A 81 34.28 20.01 27.36
N THR A 82 33.96 19.07 26.45
CA THR A 82 32.56 18.71 26.14
C THR A 82 31.92 17.95 27.30
N MET A 83 32.65 17.02 27.92
CA MET A 83 32.15 16.27 29.07
C MET A 83 32.00 17.14 30.32
N ALA A 84 32.88 18.14 30.52
CA ALA A 84 32.74 19.13 31.58
C ALA A 84 31.53 20.06 31.38
N ALA A 85 31.22 20.43 30.12
CA ALA A 85 30.05 21.25 29.80
C ALA A 85 28.73 20.49 30.03
N ILE A 86 28.70 19.19 29.77
CA ILE A 86 27.52 18.33 30.01
C ILE A 86 27.29 18.11 31.52
N GLN A 87 28.36 17.99 32.32
CA GLN A 87 28.25 17.83 33.78
C GLN A 87 27.77 19.09 34.52
N GLN A 88 27.87 20.28 33.91
CA GLN A 88 27.37 21.53 34.49
C GLN A 88 25.87 21.78 34.25
N GLN A 89 25.18 20.92 33.50
CA GLN A 89 23.74 21.01 33.30
C GLN A 89 22.99 20.13 34.31
N ASP A 90 22.60 20.74 35.44
CA ASP A 90 21.64 20.16 36.38
C ASP A 90 20.21 20.18 35.75
N PRO A 91 19.37 19.15 35.99
CA PRO A 91 18.07 19.05 35.34
C PRO A 91 17.03 19.89 36.09
N LEU A 92 16.17 20.57 35.33
CA LEU A 92 15.01 21.38 35.73
C LEU A 92 15.29 22.88 35.89
N SER A 93 15.17 23.63 34.78
CA SER A 93 14.36 24.86 34.73
C SER A 93 14.08 25.28 33.30
N GLN A 94 12.85 25.71 33.08
CA GLN A 94 12.36 26.33 31.85
C GLN A 94 13.17 27.57 31.47
N GLN A 95 13.05 27.96 30.19
CA GLN A 95 13.46 29.24 29.59
C GLN A 95 14.96 29.38 29.32
N ASP A 96 15.36 29.19 28.05
CA ASP A 96 15.56 30.35 27.19
C ASP A 96 15.76 29.96 25.72
N ARG A 97 15.17 30.80 24.86
CA ARG A 97 15.26 30.72 23.40
C ARG A 97 16.69 31.02 22.95
N ALA A 98 17.21 30.22 22.01
CA ALA A 98 18.40 30.58 21.26
C ALA A 98 18.16 31.90 20.49
N SER A 99 18.96 32.92 20.81
CA SER A 99 19.03 34.20 20.11
C SER A 99 19.75 34.01 18.77
N PHE A 100 18.99 34.07 17.68
CA PHE A 100 19.52 34.36 16.34
C PHE A 100 19.46 35.87 16.11
N SER A 101 20.59 36.54 16.27
CA SER A 101 20.70 37.98 16.00
C SER A 101 21.83 38.25 15.01
N HIS A 102 21.66 37.77 13.78
CA HIS A 102 22.30 38.31 12.57
C HIS A 102 21.34 38.04 11.41
N PHE A 103 21.11 39.03 10.54
CA PHE A 103 20.04 39.16 9.54
C PHE A 103 18.71 39.75 10.04
N ALA A 104 18.74 41.04 10.39
CA ALA A 104 17.56 41.89 10.31
C ALA A 104 17.91 43.11 9.44
N THR A 105 17.91 42.92 8.13
CA THR A 105 17.68 44.03 7.21
C THR A 105 16.17 44.28 7.23
N GLU A 106 15.74 45.28 7.99
CA GLU A 106 14.33 45.65 8.08
C GLU A 106 13.81 46.09 6.69
N PRO A 107 12.73 45.48 6.16
CA PRO A 107 12.03 46.07 5.03
C PRO A 107 11.38 47.38 5.51
N GLN A 108 11.79 48.50 4.87
CA GLN A 108 11.32 49.87 5.13
C GLN A 108 9.81 50.12 4.96
N TRP A 109 9.00 49.09 4.75
CA TRP A 109 7.54 49.20 4.61
C TRP A 109 6.78 48.84 5.89
N ALA A 110 7.48 48.48 6.98
CA ALA A 110 6.86 48.28 8.30
C ALA A 110 6.49 49.62 8.98
N GLN A 111 5.80 50.51 8.25
CA GLN A 111 5.06 51.60 8.88
C GLN A 111 3.75 51.02 9.42
N SER A 112 3.69 50.96 10.74
CA SER A 112 2.62 50.44 11.58
C SER A 112 1.20 50.73 11.05
N PRO A 113 0.46 49.73 10.55
CA PRO A 113 -0.98 49.73 10.73
C PRO A 113 -1.25 49.37 12.21
N SER A 114 -2.27 49.99 12.82
CA SER A 114 -2.64 49.75 14.21
C SER A 114 -2.55 48.26 14.59
N ASN A 115 -1.97 47.94 15.75
CA ASN A 115 -1.74 46.56 16.22
C ASN A 115 -3.00 45.66 16.18
N ARG A 116 -4.19 46.27 16.13
CA ARG A 116 -5.48 45.59 15.92
C ARG A 116 -5.67 45.08 14.50
N LEU A 117 -5.32 45.84 13.46
CA LEU A 117 -5.47 45.41 12.06
C LEU A 117 -4.55 44.22 11.74
N ALA A 118 -3.30 44.24 12.20
CA ALA A 118 -2.37 43.13 12.00
C ALA A 118 -2.83 41.84 12.72
N TRP A 119 -3.44 41.97 13.90
CA TRP A 119 -4.04 40.84 14.60
C TRP A 119 -5.25 40.26 13.85
N PHE A 120 -6.13 41.12 13.32
CA PHE A 120 -7.26 40.67 12.51
C PHE A 120 -6.81 39.98 11.22
N ASP A 121 -5.77 40.48 10.56
CA ASP A 121 -5.23 39.89 9.32
C ASP A 121 -4.64 38.49 9.56
N SER A 122 -3.91 38.32 10.67
CA SER A 122 -3.44 37.01 11.11
C SER A 122 -4.60 36.03 11.39
N LEU A 123 -5.67 36.52 12.03
CA LEU A 123 -6.86 35.71 12.33
C LEU A 123 -7.63 35.32 11.07
N ILE A 124 -7.75 36.23 10.10
CA ILE A 124 -8.35 35.96 8.78
C ILE A 124 -7.52 34.93 8.02
N THR A 125 -6.20 35.04 8.02
CA THR A 125 -5.31 34.10 7.33
C THR A 125 -5.40 32.69 7.91
N ILE A 126 -5.41 32.56 9.24
CA ILE A 126 -5.60 31.28 9.92
C ILE A 126 -6.99 30.71 9.61
N ALA A 127 -8.04 31.54 9.66
CA ALA A 127 -9.40 31.11 9.33
C ALA A 127 -9.50 30.63 7.87
N ALA A 128 -8.91 31.35 6.93
CA ALA A 128 -8.85 30.95 5.52
C ALA A 128 -8.07 29.64 5.35
N GLY A 129 -6.93 29.47 6.01
CA GLY A 129 -6.14 28.24 6.01
C GLY A 129 -6.92 27.03 6.54
N ILE A 130 -7.66 27.20 7.65
CA ILE A 130 -8.52 26.15 8.20
C ILE A 130 -9.62 25.79 7.20
N VAL A 131 -10.27 26.77 6.58
CA VAL A 131 -11.34 26.52 5.58
C VAL A 131 -10.79 25.74 4.38
N VAL A 132 -9.64 26.14 3.84
CA VAL A 132 -8.98 25.43 2.73
C VAL A 132 -8.62 24.01 3.14
N LEU A 133 -7.98 23.81 4.30
CA LEU A 133 -7.61 22.48 4.79
C LEU A 133 -8.84 21.59 4.99
N SER A 134 -9.93 22.14 5.52
CA SER A 134 -11.20 21.43 5.73
C SER A 134 -11.81 20.90 4.43
N LEU A 135 -11.58 21.59 3.31
CA LEU A 135 -12.07 21.19 1.99
C LEU A 135 -11.13 20.20 1.30
N VAL A 136 -9.82 20.40 1.41
CA VAL A 136 -8.81 19.58 0.71
C VAL A 136 -8.57 18.24 1.40
N LEU A 137 -8.47 18.22 2.74
CA LEU A 137 -8.17 17.03 3.52
C LEU A 137 -9.11 15.83 3.24
N PRO A 138 -10.46 15.97 3.21
CA PRO A 138 -11.33 14.85 2.90
C PRO A 138 -11.15 14.32 1.47
N GLY A 139 -10.71 15.17 0.53
CA GLY A 139 -10.35 14.75 -0.83
C GLY A 139 -9.12 13.86 -0.85
N ILE A 140 -8.05 14.29 -0.17
CA ILE A 140 -6.80 13.51 -0.05
C ILE A 140 -7.07 12.15 0.62
N LEU A 141 -7.86 12.12 1.69
CA LEU A 141 -8.21 10.86 2.37
C LEU A 141 -8.96 9.90 1.44
N ARG A 142 -9.90 10.40 0.62
CA ARG A 142 -10.61 9.59 -0.37
C ARG A 142 -9.70 9.07 -1.48
N TRP A 143 -8.76 9.89 -1.96
CA TRP A 143 -7.80 9.46 -2.97
C TRP A 143 -6.87 8.37 -2.46
N ARG A 144 -6.37 8.49 -1.23
CA ARG A 144 -5.55 7.44 -0.62
C ARG A 144 -6.30 6.12 -0.49
N GLU A 145 -7.56 6.18 -0.06
CA GLU A 145 -8.40 4.98 0.01
C GLU A 145 -8.63 4.37 -1.37
N SER A 146 -8.94 5.18 -2.38
CA SER A 146 -9.10 4.72 -3.76
C SER A 146 -7.82 4.09 -4.32
N ALA A 147 -6.65 4.65 -4.00
CA ALA A 147 -5.36 4.11 -4.42
C ALA A 147 -5.10 2.74 -3.79
N ARG A 148 -5.36 2.59 -2.48
CA ARG A 148 -5.24 1.29 -1.78
C ARG A 148 -6.19 0.24 -2.35
N GLN A 149 -7.42 0.62 -2.68
CA GLN A 149 -8.39 -0.28 -3.30
C GLN A 149 -7.94 -0.75 -4.68
N GLN A 150 -7.34 0.14 -5.48
CA GLN A 150 -6.79 -0.21 -6.79
C GLN A 150 -5.57 -1.12 -6.69
N GLU A 151 -4.65 -0.85 -5.76
CA GLU A 151 -3.48 -1.70 -5.53
C GLU A 151 -3.88 -3.10 -5.06
N CYS A 152 -4.87 -3.21 -4.17
CA CYS A 152 -5.46 -4.48 -3.78
C CYS A 152 -6.06 -5.23 -4.98
N ALA A 153 -6.85 -4.54 -5.83
CA ALA A 153 -7.41 -5.14 -7.03
C ALA A 153 -6.31 -5.60 -8.01
N GLU A 154 -5.20 -4.88 -8.08
CA GLU A 154 -4.05 -5.25 -8.92
C GLU A 154 -3.30 -6.46 -8.37
N ASN A 155 -3.10 -6.55 -7.05
CA ASN A 155 -2.55 -7.74 -6.41
C ASN A 155 -3.41 -8.98 -6.71
N LEU A 156 -4.74 -8.85 -6.65
CA LEU A 156 -5.65 -9.92 -7.06
C LEU A 156 -5.53 -10.29 -8.54
N ARG A 157 -5.34 -9.32 -9.45
CA ARG A 157 -5.09 -9.62 -10.87
C ARG A 157 -3.78 -10.37 -11.09
N ASN A 158 -2.72 -9.97 -10.40
CA ASN A 158 -1.43 -10.65 -10.45
C ASN A 158 -1.54 -12.10 -9.92
N LEU A 159 -2.22 -12.29 -8.78
CA LEU A 159 -2.53 -13.63 -8.28
C LEU A 159 -3.41 -14.43 -9.25
N GLY A 160 -4.40 -13.78 -9.87
CA GLY A 160 -5.25 -14.38 -10.91
C GLY A 160 -4.47 -14.89 -12.11
N SER A 161 -3.53 -14.08 -12.60
CA SER A 161 -2.62 -14.46 -13.69
C SER A 161 -1.73 -15.64 -13.31
N ALA A 162 -1.20 -15.64 -12.08
CA ALA A 162 -0.40 -16.74 -11.55
C ALA A 162 -1.22 -18.04 -11.40
N LEU A 163 -2.44 -17.94 -10.88
CA LEU A 163 -3.39 -19.06 -10.75
C LEU A 163 -3.81 -19.62 -12.12
N GLY A 164 -4.09 -18.75 -13.09
CA GLY A 164 -4.39 -19.14 -14.46
C GLY A 164 -3.22 -19.84 -15.13
N SER A 165 -2.00 -19.28 -15.01
CA SER A 165 -0.77 -19.90 -15.52
C SER A 165 -0.52 -21.26 -14.89
N PHE A 166 -0.71 -21.38 -13.57
CA PHE A 166 -0.62 -22.65 -12.87
C PHE A 166 -1.58 -23.69 -13.45
N ALA A 167 -2.85 -23.33 -13.66
CA ALA A 167 -3.85 -24.22 -14.20
C ALA A 167 -3.55 -24.66 -15.63
N LEU A 168 -3.03 -23.76 -16.48
CA LEU A 168 -2.63 -24.09 -17.86
C LEU A 168 -1.53 -25.14 -17.94
N PHE A 169 -0.63 -25.20 -16.95
CA PHE A 169 0.40 -26.24 -16.88
C PHE A 169 -0.10 -27.57 -16.31
N GLN A 170 -1.33 -27.62 -15.79
CA GLN A 170 -1.91 -28.88 -15.30
C GLN A 170 -2.68 -29.61 -16.40
N PRO A 171 -2.56 -30.94 -16.51
CA PRO A 171 -3.41 -31.72 -17.42
C PRO A 171 -4.91 -31.57 -17.18
N SER A 172 -5.30 -31.19 -15.95
CA SER A 172 -6.70 -31.02 -15.56
C SER A 172 -7.25 -29.60 -15.76
N HIS A 173 -6.44 -28.62 -16.18
CA HIS A 173 -6.83 -27.20 -16.30
C HIS A 173 -7.54 -26.64 -15.05
N ARG A 174 -7.05 -27.03 -13.86
CA ARG A 174 -7.63 -26.66 -12.56
C ARG A 174 -6.66 -25.87 -11.72
N LEU A 175 -7.22 -25.02 -10.86
CA LEU A 175 -6.48 -24.24 -9.88
C LEU A 175 -5.81 -25.14 -8.82
N PRO A 176 -4.89 -24.60 -8.00
CA PRO A 176 -4.30 -25.35 -6.89
C PRO A 176 -5.35 -26.06 -6.04
N LYS A 177 -5.28 -27.40 -6.05
CA LYS A 177 -6.19 -28.25 -5.28
C LYS A 177 -5.86 -28.17 -3.80
N ILE A 178 -6.89 -28.03 -2.97
CA ILE A 178 -6.78 -28.23 -1.52
C ILE A 178 -7.04 -29.70 -1.24
N ASP A 179 -6.11 -30.36 -0.54
CA ASP A 179 -6.35 -31.74 -0.15
C ASP A 179 -7.48 -31.81 0.88
N PRO A 180 -8.40 -32.78 0.80
CA PRO A 180 -9.52 -32.85 1.75
C PRO A 180 -9.10 -33.25 3.17
N ALA A 181 -7.91 -33.84 3.32
CA ALA A 181 -7.37 -34.27 4.60
C ALA A 181 -5.84 -34.18 4.58
N GLY A 182 -5.25 -34.18 5.78
CA GLY A 182 -3.80 -34.14 5.97
C GLY A 182 -3.24 -32.73 6.17
N PRO A 183 -1.90 -32.59 6.17
CA PRO A 183 -1.24 -31.35 6.56
C PRO A 183 -1.43 -30.21 5.54
N LEU A 184 -1.71 -30.52 4.27
CA LEU A 184 -1.91 -29.56 3.18
C LEU A 184 -3.39 -29.20 2.96
N ALA A 185 -4.27 -29.64 3.86
CA ALA A 185 -5.71 -29.45 3.76
C ALA A 185 -6.16 -28.07 4.25
N PHE A 186 -5.64 -26.98 3.70
CA PHE A 186 -6.02 -25.62 4.09
C PHE A 186 -6.07 -24.67 2.89
N ALA A 187 -6.96 -23.67 2.92
CA ALA A 187 -7.21 -22.78 1.79
C ALA A 187 -5.95 -22.03 1.32
N GLY A 188 -5.10 -21.60 2.24
CA GLY A 188 -3.84 -20.89 1.95
C GLY A 188 -2.78 -21.72 1.22
N ILE A 189 -3.02 -23.02 0.96
CA ILE A 189 -2.10 -23.88 0.22
C ILE A 189 -1.82 -23.36 -1.19
N TYR A 190 -2.73 -22.57 -1.77
CA TYR A 190 -2.56 -22.02 -3.12
C TYR A 190 -1.24 -21.25 -3.26
N SER A 191 -0.85 -20.44 -2.28
CA SER A 191 0.36 -19.63 -2.35
C SER A 191 1.62 -20.49 -2.30
N ILE A 192 1.60 -21.56 -1.49
CA ILE A 192 2.67 -22.57 -1.44
C ILE A 192 2.80 -23.26 -2.80
N ARG A 193 1.69 -23.66 -3.43
CA ARG A 193 1.72 -24.29 -4.76
C ARG A 193 2.22 -23.34 -5.84
N LEU A 194 1.83 -22.06 -5.78
CA LEU A 194 2.38 -21.04 -6.69
C LEU A 194 3.88 -20.85 -6.48
N GLN A 195 4.33 -20.83 -5.22
CA GLN A 195 5.76 -20.73 -4.90
C GLN A 195 6.56 -21.95 -5.36
N ASP A 196 6.05 -23.17 -5.16
CA ASP A 196 6.68 -24.40 -5.64
C ASP A 196 6.92 -24.36 -7.16
N ASN A 197 6.01 -23.73 -7.90
CA ASN A 197 6.08 -23.58 -9.35
C ASN A 197 6.72 -22.25 -9.79
N GLN A 198 7.26 -21.46 -8.85
CA GLN A 198 7.89 -20.17 -9.13
C GLN A 198 6.97 -19.17 -9.84
N LEU A 199 5.65 -19.28 -9.62
CA LEU A 199 4.63 -18.40 -10.19
C LEU A 199 4.27 -17.22 -9.27
N LEU A 200 4.85 -17.17 -8.07
CA LEU A 200 4.69 -16.07 -7.13
C LEU A 200 5.93 -15.16 -7.20
N GLU A 201 5.89 -14.14 -8.06
CA GLU A 201 7.04 -13.25 -8.29
C GLU A 201 7.33 -12.33 -7.09
N SER A 202 6.28 -11.94 -6.36
CA SER A 202 6.39 -11.04 -5.21
C SER A 202 5.45 -11.45 -4.08
N MET A 203 6.00 -11.56 -2.87
CA MET A 203 5.21 -11.82 -1.65
C MET A 203 4.24 -10.67 -1.34
N ARG A 204 4.46 -9.47 -1.92
CA ARG A 204 3.54 -8.34 -1.78
C ARG A 204 2.18 -8.61 -2.40
N TRP A 205 2.09 -9.50 -3.39
CA TRP A 205 0.81 -9.87 -3.99
C TRP A 205 -0.14 -10.53 -2.99
N LEU A 206 0.38 -11.09 -1.89
CA LEU A 206 -0.42 -11.71 -0.83
C LEU A 206 -0.87 -10.70 0.24
N GLN A 207 -0.47 -9.45 0.15
CA GLN A 207 -0.79 -8.41 1.12
C GLN A 207 -1.86 -7.46 0.56
N CYS A 208 -2.82 -7.09 1.41
CA CYS A 208 -3.83 -6.10 1.09
C CYS A 208 -3.42 -4.75 1.71
N PRO A 209 -3.16 -3.70 0.91
CA PRO A 209 -2.80 -2.37 1.42
C PRO A 209 -3.87 -1.71 2.30
N ASN A 210 -5.11 -2.21 2.23
CA ASN A 210 -6.22 -1.73 3.05
C ASN A 210 -6.33 -2.45 4.41
N ASP A 211 -5.70 -3.62 4.56
CA ASP A 211 -5.68 -4.36 5.82
C ASP A 211 -4.42 -3.97 6.61
N SER A 212 -4.60 -3.14 7.63
CA SER A 212 -3.49 -2.74 8.53
C SER A 212 -3.07 -3.84 9.51
N SER A 213 -3.77 -4.99 9.53
CA SER A 213 -3.53 -6.05 10.52
C SER A 213 -2.37 -6.99 10.19
N SER A 214 -1.86 -6.96 8.94
CA SER A 214 -0.89 -7.92 8.43
C SER A 214 0.45 -7.29 8.06
N SER A 215 1.11 -6.65 9.02
CA SER A 215 2.51 -6.22 8.86
C SER A 215 3.51 -7.38 9.02
N LEU A 216 3.04 -8.60 9.27
CA LEU A 216 3.87 -9.80 9.24
C LEU A 216 4.16 -10.10 7.77
N LEU A 217 5.40 -9.88 7.35
CA LEU A 217 5.89 -10.35 6.05
C LEU A 217 5.54 -11.84 5.91
N VAL A 218 4.62 -12.14 4.99
CA VAL A 218 4.20 -13.50 4.70
C VAL A 218 5.40 -14.20 4.09
N ASN A 219 6.10 -14.98 4.91
CA ASN A 219 7.11 -15.92 4.43
C ASN A 219 6.40 -17.21 4.06
N VAL A 220 6.03 -17.33 2.79
CA VAL A 220 5.45 -18.55 2.24
C VAL A 220 6.57 -19.61 2.13
N PRO A 221 6.37 -20.82 2.67
CA PRO A 221 7.30 -21.93 2.47
C PRO A 221 7.00 -22.71 1.19
N THR A 222 7.97 -23.48 0.69
CA THR A 222 7.68 -24.53 -0.29
C THR A 222 6.92 -25.69 0.36
N SER A 223 6.25 -26.54 -0.44
CA SER A 223 5.54 -27.72 0.09
C SER A 223 6.48 -28.64 0.88
N GLN A 224 7.72 -28.82 0.40
CA GLN A 224 8.71 -29.64 1.09
C GLN A 224 9.07 -29.04 2.45
N GLN A 225 9.40 -27.74 2.50
CA GLN A 225 9.71 -27.04 3.75
C GLN A 225 8.53 -27.07 4.72
N PHE A 226 7.31 -26.94 4.22
CA PHE A 226 6.10 -27.04 5.02
C PHE A 226 5.96 -28.42 5.66
N LEU A 227 6.13 -29.50 4.90
CA LEU A 227 5.96 -30.87 5.39
C LEU A 227 7.06 -31.30 6.37
N GLU A 228 8.30 -30.85 6.17
CA GLU A 228 9.44 -31.16 7.04
C GLU A 228 9.45 -30.34 8.34
N ALA A 229 8.66 -29.26 8.42
CA ALA A 229 8.66 -28.37 9.57
C ALA A 229 7.92 -28.95 10.80
N PRO A 230 8.36 -28.54 12.02
CA PRO A 230 7.63 -28.84 13.25
C PRO A 230 6.17 -28.35 13.19
N GLU A 231 5.28 -29.02 13.92
CA GLU A 231 3.86 -28.71 13.93
C GLU A 231 3.55 -27.25 14.33
N SER A 232 4.30 -26.69 15.29
CA SER A 232 4.16 -25.29 15.70
C SER A 232 4.41 -24.31 14.55
N LYS A 233 5.42 -24.59 13.71
CA LYS A 233 5.74 -23.77 12.54
C LYS A 233 4.71 -23.97 11.42
N ARG A 234 4.27 -25.21 11.19
CA ARG A 234 3.17 -25.52 10.26
C ARG A 234 1.89 -24.80 10.66
N PHE A 235 1.58 -24.72 11.95
CA PHE A 235 0.42 -23.98 12.45
C PHE A 235 0.49 -22.51 12.05
N VAL A 236 1.61 -21.83 12.30
CA VAL A 236 1.80 -20.42 11.91
C VAL A 236 1.70 -20.25 10.39
N TRP A 237 2.35 -21.11 9.62
CA TRP A 237 2.26 -21.05 8.16
C TRP A 237 0.83 -21.27 7.63
N ARG A 238 0.04 -22.19 8.20
CA ARG A 238 -1.37 -22.32 7.81
C ARG A 238 -2.16 -21.05 8.04
N MET A 239 -1.87 -20.33 9.13
CA MET A 239 -2.55 -19.06 9.44
C MET A 239 -2.21 -17.95 8.47
N LEU A 240 -0.97 -17.92 7.94
CA LEU A 240 -0.44 -16.75 7.24
C LEU A 240 -0.15 -16.98 5.75
N ALA A 241 0.03 -18.21 5.27
CA ALA A 241 0.52 -18.49 3.92
C ALA A 241 -0.37 -17.88 2.83
N GLY A 242 -1.69 -17.88 3.00
CA GLY A 242 -2.63 -17.27 2.06
C GLY A 242 -2.68 -15.74 2.10
N GLY A 243 -1.96 -15.11 3.03
CA GLY A 243 -1.94 -13.67 3.22
C GLY A 243 -3.29 -13.07 3.60
N ASP A 244 -3.60 -11.90 3.06
CA ASP A 244 -4.80 -11.13 3.36
C ASP A 244 -5.98 -11.47 2.46
N TYR A 245 -5.88 -12.58 1.71
CA TYR A 245 -6.88 -13.02 0.75
C TYR A 245 -7.52 -14.36 1.17
N SER A 246 -8.75 -14.56 0.72
CA SER A 246 -9.50 -15.80 0.83
C SER A 246 -9.55 -16.51 -0.51
N TYR A 247 -9.28 -17.81 -0.50
CA TYR A 247 -9.16 -18.64 -1.70
C TYR A 247 -10.35 -19.58 -1.84
N ASN A 248 -10.70 -19.93 -3.08
CA ASN A 248 -11.81 -20.83 -3.38
C ASN A 248 -11.56 -22.23 -2.81
N LEU A 249 -12.48 -22.69 -1.97
CA LEU A 249 -12.40 -23.97 -1.28
C LEU A 249 -12.61 -25.18 -2.19
N GLY A 250 -12.92 -24.99 -3.46
CA GLY A 250 -13.37 -26.02 -4.39
C GLY A 250 -14.86 -26.32 -4.22
N SER A 251 -15.33 -27.34 -4.93
CA SER A 251 -16.71 -27.77 -4.87
C SER A 251 -16.86 -29.29 -4.88
N ILE A 252 -18.01 -29.76 -4.42
CA ILE A 252 -18.41 -31.17 -4.42
C ILE A 252 -19.31 -31.36 -5.64
N VAL A 253 -18.83 -32.14 -6.60
CA VAL A 253 -19.55 -32.48 -7.84
C VAL A 253 -19.72 -34.00 -7.86
N GLU A 254 -20.97 -34.45 -7.88
CA GLU A 254 -21.31 -35.90 -7.84
C GLU A 254 -20.65 -36.64 -6.65
N GLY A 255 -20.59 -35.97 -5.49
CA GLY A 255 -19.98 -36.52 -4.28
C GLY A 255 -18.44 -36.46 -4.25
N ASN A 256 -17.79 -36.00 -5.31
CA ASN A 256 -16.34 -35.89 -5.39
C ASN A 256 -15.88 -34.45 -5.22
N TYR A 257 -14.84 -34.26 -4.41
CA TYR A 257 -14.19 -32.97 -4.27
C TYR A 257 -13.39 -32.61 -5.52
N GLN A 258 -13.64 -31.41 -6.06
CA GLN A 258 -12.96 -30.87 -7.22
C GLN A 258 -12.45 -29.45 -6.95
N ALA A 259 -11.21 -29.20 -7.40
CA ALA A 259 -10.68 -27.84 -7.46
C ALA A 259 -11.36 -27.04 -8.59
N PRO A 260 -11.44 -25.70 -8.48
CA PRO A 260 -12.05 -24.88 -9.52
C PRO A 260 -11.35 -25.07 -10.86
N SER A 261 -12.15 -25.18 -11.93
CA SER A 261 -11.66 -25.26 -13.31
C SER A 261 -11.63 -23.86 -13.93
N ILE A 262 -10.60 -23.59 -14.73
CA ILE A 262 -10.56 -22.36 -15.55
C ILE A 262 -11.53 -22.43 -16.74
N GLU A 263 -12.00 -23.63 -17.07
CA GLU A 263 -12.96 -23.90 -18.14
C GLU A 263 -14.42 -23.93 -17.65
N SER A 264 -14.67 -23.59 -16.37
CA SER A 264 -16.03 -23.58 -15.84
C SER A 264 -16.93 -22.64 -16.65
N PRO A 265 -18.11 -23.10 -17.10
CA PRO A 265 -19.07 -22.24 -17.82
C PRO A 265 -19.76 -21.23 -16.89
N ALA A 266 -19.69 -21.45 -15.57
CA ALA A 266 -20.22 -20.53 -14.57
C ALA A 266 -19.20 -19.45 -14.22
N ARG A 267 -19.69 -18.27 -13.82
CA ARG A 267 -18.84 -17.21 -13.27
C ARG A 267 -18.59 -17.51 -11.80
N VAL A 268 -17.37 -17.89 -11.45
CA VAL A 268 -17.01 -18.42 -10.13
C VAL A 268 -15.90 -17.58 -9.52
N ALA A 269 -16.04 -17.20 -8.25
CA ALA A 269 -15.00 -16.47 -7.53
C ALA A 269 -13.77 -17.37 -7.29
N TRP A 270 -12.57 -16.90 -7.61
CA TRP A 270 -11.32 -17.63 -7.39
C TRP A 270 -10.63 -17.22 -6.09
N ILE A 271 -10.56 -15.91 -5.86
CA ILE A 271 -9.85 -15.32 -4.74
C ILE A 271 -10.46 -13.94 -4.45
N GLY A 272 -10.45 -13.49 -3.22
CA GLY A 272 -10.94 -12.16 -2.84
C GLY A 272 -10.38 -11.73 -1.50
N ASP A 273 -10.65 -10.49 -1.10
CA ASP A 273 -10.15 -9.98 0.19
C ASP A 273 -10.69 -10.83 1.34
N ARG A 274 -9.92 -10.95 2.41
CA ARG A 274 -10.39 -11.65 3.60
C ARG A 274 -11.57 -10.92 4.23
N LEU A 275 -12.62 -11.67 4.55
CA LEU A 275 -13.78 -11.12 5.25
C LEU A 275 -13.34 -10.62 6.65
N PRO A 276 -13.72 -9.39 7.06
CA PRO A 276 -13.45 -8.88 8.40
C PRO A 276 -13.95 -9.84 9.49
N LEU A 277 -13.20 -9.92 10.61
CA LEU A 277 -13.47 -10.89 11.68
C LEU A 277 -14.85 -10.67 12.32
N GLU A 278 -15.27 -9.42 12.45
CA GLU A 278 -16.55 -9.03 13.05
C GLU A 278 -17.73 -9.59 12.23
N LEU A 279 -17.62 -9.59 10.90
CA LEU A 279 -18.62 -10.16 10.00
C LEU A 279 -18.58 -11.69 9.95
N ARG A 280 -17.43 -12.29 10.31
CA ARG A 280 -17.30 -13.73 10.47
C ARG A 280 -18.00 -14.20 11.75
N GLU A 281 -17.86 -13.47 12.84
CA GLU A 281 -18.47 -13.78 14.14
C GLU A 281 -19.98 -13.52 14.17
N MET A 282 -20.45 -12.41 13.58
CA MET A 282 -21.89 -12.10 13.46
C MET A 282 -22.69 -13.19 12.72
N ARG A 283 -22.05 -13.93 11.81
CA ARG A 283 -22.72 -15.02 11.08
C ARG A 283 -22.79 -16.34 11.87
N ILE A 284 -21.96 -16.51 12.90
CA ILE A 284 -22.12 -17.60 13.88
C ILE A 284 -23.27 -17.25 14.84
N ALA A 285 -23.57 -15.95 15.03
CA ALA A 285 -24.65 -15.44 15.87
C ALA A 285 -25.97 -15.19 15.10
N GLN A 286 -26.38 -16.11 14.21
CA GLN A 286 -27.65 -16.07 13.45
C GLN A 286 -28.91 -16.25 14.34
N ASP A 287 -29.02 -15.53 15.46
CA ASP A 287 -30.26 -15.49 16.26
C ASP A 287 -30.61 -14.09 16.78
N SER A 288 -30.03 -13.04 16.19
CA SER A 288 -30.49 -11.68 16.50
C SER A 288 -30.51 -10.81 15.25
N ASP A 289 -31.71 -10.36 14.89
CA ASP A 289 -32.06 -9.34 13.89
C ASP A 289 -31.48 -7.96 14.25
N GLN A 290 -30.19 -7.87 14.57
CA GLN A 290 -29.54 -6.58 14.76
C GLN A 290 -28.92 -6.12 13.45
N GLU A 291 -29.57 -5.10 12.90
CA GLU A 291 -29.12 -4.25 11.81
C GLU A 291 -27.60 -4.04 11.84
N PHE A 292 -26.97 -4.37 10.72
CA PHE A 292 -25.58 -4.09 10.38
C PHE A 292 -25.23 -2.60 10.62
N GLN A 293 -24.82 -2.25 11.83
CA GLN A 293 -24.21 -0.96 12.11
C GLN A 293 -22.75 -1.01 11.62
N GLN A 294 -22.51 -0.31 10.50
CA GLN A 294 -21.26 -0.35 9.75
C GLN A 294 -20.11 0.32 10.53
N HIS A 295 -19.10 -0.47 10.91
CA HIS A 295 -17.77 -0.01 11.30
C HIS A 295 -16.73 -0.51 10.26
N GLY A 296 -15.98 0.41 9.62
CA GLY A 296 -14.74 0.08 8.85
C GLY A 296 -14.90 -0.70 7.52
N THR A 297 -13.93 -0.53 6.61
CA THR A 297 -13.79 -1.10 5.23
C THR A 297 -15.08 -1.39 4.45
N ARG A 298 -15.51 -0.44 3.59
CA ARG A 298 -16.83 -0.39 2.93
C ARG A 298 -17.12 -1.48 1.87
N GLY A 299 -16.25 -2.46 1.71
CA GLY A 299 -16.34 -3.48 0.68
C GLY A 299 -15.07 -4.31 0.59
N LEU A 300 -15.08 -5.21 -0.38
CA LEU A 300 -14.00 -6.14 -0.66
C LEU A 300 -13.89 -6.36 -2.17
N ASN A 301 -12.67 -6.58 -2.65
CA ASN A 301 -12.41 -7.01 -4.01
C ASN A 301 -12.57 -8.53 -4.12
N VAL A 302 -13.18 -9.00 -5.20
CA VAL A 302 -13.27 -10.42 -5.55
C VAL A 302 -12.88 -10.59 -7.01
N LEU A 303 -11.91 -11.47 -7.26
CA LEU A 303 -11.54 -11.93 -8.58
C LEU A 303 -12.40 -13.14 -8.98
N TYR A 304 -12.95 -13.08 -10.19
CA TYR A 304 -13.69 -14.17 -10.82
C TYR A 304 -12.86 -14.85 -11.92
N ASN A 305 -13.30 -16.04 -12.32
CA ASN A 305 -12.66 -16.85 -13.36
C ASN A 305 -12.59 -16.20 -14.74
N ASP A 306 -13.42 -15.19 -15.02
CA ASP A 306 -13.36 -14.37 -16.22
C ASP A 306 -12.23 -13.30 -16.18
N GLY A 307 -11.43 -13.27 -15.11
CA GLY A 307 -10.37 -12.29 -14.89
C GLY A 307 -10.84 -10.94 -14.36
N SER A 308 -12.16 -10.76 -14.16
CA SER A 308 -12.70 -9.51 -13.61
C SER A 308 -12.51 -9.44 -12.09
N VAL A 309 -12.10 -8.27 -11.61
CA VAL A 309 -12.09 -7.94 -10.18
C VAL A 309 -13.24 -7.00 -9.89
N VAL A 310 -14.13 -7.39 -8.99
CA VAL A 310 -15.34 -6.65 -8.62
C VAL A 310 -15.26 -6.20 -7.17
N TRP A 311 -15.53 -4.92 -6.93
CA TRP A 311 -15.71 -4.38 -5.58
C TRP A 311 -17.14 -4.64 -5.07
N LEU A 312 -17.27 -5.48 -4.06
CA LEU A 312 -18.53 -5.82 -3.42
C LEU A 312 -18.69 -5.01 -2.12
N LYS A 313 -19.83 -4.33 -1.97
CA LYS A 313 -20.16 -3.60 -0.74
C LYS A 313 -20.67 -4.58 0.33
N LEU A 314 -20.08 -4.58 1.52
CA LEU A 314 -20.44 -5.50 2.62
C LEU A 314 -21.94 -5.52 2.98
N PRO A 315 -22.68 -4.38 3.01
CA PRO A 315 -24.12 -4.42 3.27
C PRO A 315 -24.92 -5.17 2.22
N LYS A 316 -24.45 -5.16 0.95
CA LYS A 316 -25.07 -5.95 -0.12
C LYS A 316 -24.69 -7.42 -0.01
N LEU A 317 -23.52 -7.74 0.52
CA LEU A 317 -23.07 -9.12 0.72
C LEU A 317 -24.00 -9.88 1.68
N GLY A 318 -24.46 -9.24 2.77
CA GLY A 318 -25.45 -9.84 3.67
C GLY A 318 -26.82 -10.12 3.02
N GLN A 319 -27.14 -9.43 1.92
CA GLN A 319 -28.40 -9.58 1.17
C GLN A 319 -28.29 -10.59 0.02
N LEU A 320 -27.08 -11.05 -0.35
CA LEU A 320 -26.85 -12.02 -1.43
C LEU A 320 -27.19 -13.48 -1.05
N ALA A 321 -27.97 -13.68 0.02
CA ALA A 321 -28.17 -14.94 0.74
C ALA A 321 -28.82 -16.09 -0.06
N THR A 322 -28.99 -16.01 -1.38
CA THR A 322 -29.74 -17.05 -2.11
C THR A 322 -29.24 -17.45 -3.50
N ILE A 323 -28.30 -16.75 -4.16
CA ILE A 323 -27.92 -17.15 -5.54
C ILE A 323 -26.41 -17.07 -5.85
N ASP A 324 -25.62 -16.16 -5.27
CA ASP A 324 -24.21 -15.98 -5.68
C ASP A 324 -23.38 -15.27 -4.58
N HIS A 325 -23.28 -15.88 -3.40
CA HIS A 325 -22.51 -15.31 -2.28
C HIS A 325 -21.07 -15.86 -2.30
N PRO A 326 -20.03 -15.06 -2.58
CA PRO A 326 -18.69 -15.62 -2.83
C PRO A 326 -18.02 -16.25 -1.60
N TYR A 327 -18.45 -15.97 -0.37
CA TYR A 327 -17.86 -16.52 0.86
C TYR A 327 -18.72 -17.57 1.56
N LEU A 328 -19.82 -17.99 0.94
CA LEU A 328 -20.70 -19.02 1.49
C LEU A 328 -21.22 -19.88 0.36
N ASN A 329 -21.22 -21.19 0.56
CA ASN A 329 -21.83 -22.10 -0.39
C ASN A 329 -23.37 -21.99 -0.39
N ALA A 330 -24.03 -22.76 -1.24
CA ALA A 330 -25.49 -22.82 -1.36
C ALA A 330 -26.22 -23.21 -0.07
N GLU A 331 -25.53 -23.78 0.92
CA GLU A 331 -26.04 -24.09 2.26
C GLU A 331 -25.77 -22.99 3.30
N LEU A 332 -25.29 -21.83 2.85
CA LEU A 332 -24.90 -20.71 3.68
C LEU A 332 -23.78 -21.04 4.68
N LYS A 333 -22.89 -21.98 4.33
CA LYS A 333 -21.74 -22.39 5.14
C LYS A 333 -20.44 -21.98 4.46
N GLN A 334 -19.43 -21.70 5.27
CA GLN A 334 -18.06 -21.50 4.79
C GLN A 334 -17.38 -22.86 4.59
N ALA A 335 -17.76 -23.56 3.52
CA ALA A 335 -17.34 -24.91 3.17
C ALA A 335 -17.28 -25.05 1.64
N PRO A 336 -16.71 -26.13 1.07
CA PRO A 336 -16.73 -26.34 -0.37
C PRO A 336 -18.13 -26.17 -0.98
N GLY A 337 -18.18 -25.63 -2.19
CA GLY A 337 -19.42 -25.40 -2.93
C GLY A 337 -20.14 -26.69 -3.29
N ILE A 338 -21.42 -26.59 -3.63
CA ILE A 338 -22.27 -27.68 -4.10
C ILE A 338 -22.48 -27.52 -5.61
N GLY A 339 -21.79 -28.35 -6.40
CA GLY A 339 -21.75 -28.24 -7.86
C GLY A 339 -20.70 -27.26 -8.39
N GLU A 340 -20.55 -27.19 -9.72
CA GLU A 340 -19.48 -26.41 -10.37
C GLU A 340 -19.69 -24.89 -10.34
N ALA A 341 -20.93 -24.43 -10.17
CA ALA A 341 -21.28 -23.02 -10.16
C ALA A 341 -21.25 -22.39 -8.75
N ASP A 342 -21.15 -23.20 -7.70
CA ASP A 342 -21.16 -22.72 -6.32
C ASP A 342 -19.72 -22.53 -5.82
N ALA A 343 -19.37 -21.31 -5.49
CA ALA A 343 -18.04 -20.92 -5.02
C ALA A 343 -18.10 -20.52 -3.55
N CYS A 344 -17.13 -20.95 -2.76
CA CYS A 344 -16.96 -20.45 -1.41
C CYS A 344 -15.50 -20.11 -1.15
N LEU A 345 -15.23 -18.85 -0.84
CA LEU A 345 -13.91 -18.35 -0.46
C LEU A 345 -13.67 -18.53 1.05
N GLY A 346 -12.51 -19.08 1.39
CA GLY A 346 -12.07 -19.32 2.75
C GLY A 346 -10.75 -18.63 3.09
N PRO A 347 -10.56 -18.12 4.33
CA PRO A 347 -9.28 -17.56 4.76
C PRO A 347 -8.20 -18.65 4.82
N SER A 348 -6.94 -18.25 4.82
CA SER A 348 -5.77 -19.14 4.74
C SER A 348 -5.88 -20.44 5.57
N HIS A 349 -6.22 -20.34 6.85
CA HIS A 349 -6.24 -21.49 7.76
C HIS A 349 -7.45 -22.41 7.62
N LEU A 350 -8.46 -22.02 6.85
CA LEU A 350 -9.70 -22.79 6.79
C LEU A 350 -9.45 -24.12 6.08
N LEU A 351 -9.89 -25.19 6.72
CA LEU A 351 -9.85 -26.54 6.18
C LEU A 351 -11.09 -26.77 5.30
N PRO A 352 -10.98 -27.47 4.16
CA PRO A 352 -12.14 -27.89 3.40
C PRO A 352 -12.82 -29.05 4.16
N THR A 353 -13.80 -28.74 5.00
CA THR A 353 -14.61 -29.76 5.67
C THR A 353 -15.53 -30.42 4.65
N LEU A 354 -15.09 -31.55 4.09
CA LEU A 354 -15.99 -32.50 3.45
C LEU A 354 -16.84 -33.12 4.56
N ARG A 355 -18.16 -33.01 4.48
CA ARG A 355 -19.12 -33.51 5.48
C ARG A 355 -18.64 -34.78 6.19
N SER A 356 -18.49 -34.72 7.50
CA SER A 356 -18.80 -35.87 8.35
C SER A 356 -20.31 -35.91 8.51
N GLU A 357 -20.87 -37.11 8.41
CA GLU A 357 -22.30 -37.47 8.49
C GLU A 357 -23.12 -36.70 9.53
#